data_AF-A0A819P6N0-F1
#
_entry.id   AF-A0A819P6N0-F1
#
_cell.length_a   1.000
_cell.length_b   1.000
_cell.length_c   1.000
_cell.angle_alpha   90.00
_cell.angle_beta   90.00
_cell.angle_gamma   90.00
#
_symmetry.space_group_name_H-M   'P 1'
#
loop_
_entity.id
_entity.type
_entity.pdbx_description
1 polymer ?
#
loop_
_entity_poly.entity_id
_entity_poly.type
_entity_poly.pdbx_seq_one_letter_code
_entity_poly.pdbx_strand_id
1 'polypeptide(L)'
;MNNVSSLRIGFISNATFITRFIDQTLSNISCMQCTCTALINSAIAWNCITINNTCQLIKNYSLTDIGIMTNNYGIFFFQQLPLQLTTNQINEETTNPIDIIATTETIPLSTTIETLSRLTHPNDAIFGICDTIVGGDSTPSDISGSNQCNFYPGEMPANAIDNDELTKYTNFGNGTISTSSETQGCYTGFYVTLSNSPSVLKGVQFRTGNDNPNRDPITITIEGTNSTLLTIGNSWILIYSGSSGLDNDPERYELGVQQTFNNTIAYTSYRLLVTTKRALGVAVQYSEAFLFG
;
A
#
# COMPACT_ATOMS: atom_id res chain seq x y z
N MET A 1 -14.41 37.30 -14.97
CA MET A 1 -13.10 37.18 -14.29
C MET A 1 -13.36 37.15 -12.80
N ASN A 2 -12.97 36.08 -12.10
CA ASN A 2 -12.80 36.04 -10.65
C ASN A 2 -11.68 35.04 -10.39
N ASN A 3 -10.47 35.56 -10.18
CA ASN A 3 -9.29 34.79 -9.82
C ASN A 3 -9.48 34.24 -8.41
N VAL A 4 -9.30 32.94 -8.21
CA VAL A 4 -9.23 32.35 -6.86
C VAL A 4 -7.89 32.74 -6.25
N SER A 5 -7.94 33.68 -5.31
CA SER A 5 -6.79 34.17 -4.57
C SER A 5 -6.57 33.33 -3.30
N SER A 6 -5.43 32.64 -3.27
CA SER A 6 -4.75 32.06 -2.10
C SER A 6 -5.50 30.98 -1.29
N LEU A 7 -4.98 29.75 -1.35
CA LEU A 7 -5.19 28.72 -0.33
C LEU A 7 -4.34 29.06 0.90
N ARG A 8 -4.96 29.27 2.07
CA ARG A 8 -4.25 29.39 3.35
C ARG A 8 -4.61 28.20 4.23
N ILE A 9 -3.64 27.33 4.49
CA ILE A 9 -3.75 26.22 5.42
C ILE A 9 -3.19 26.69 6.77
N GLY A 10 -4.04 26.76 7.80
CA GLY A 10 -3.61 27.03 9.18
C GLY A 10 -3.56 25.74 9.99
N PHE A 11 -2.54 25.58 10.84
CA PHE A 11 -2.37 24.43 11.72
C PHE A 11 -2.52 24.84 13.20
N ILE A 12 -3.15 23.99 14.00
CA ILE A 12 -3.16 24.09 15.47
C ILE A 12 -2.45 22.83 15.99
N SER A 13 -1.36 23.00 16.75
CA SER A 13 -0.64 21.92 17.39
C SER A 13 -1.03 21.78 18.86
N ASN A 14 -1.42 20.59 19.31
CA ASN A 14 -0.88 19.93 20.50
C ASN A 14 -1.62 18.62 20.83
N ALA A 15 -0.84 17.68 21.40
CA ALA A 15 -1.21 16.58 22.29
C ALA A 15 -1.17 15.12 21.75
N THR A 16 -0.79 14.26 22.69
CA THR A 16 -0.24 12.90 22.66
C THR A 16 -1.26 11.77 22.97
N PHE A 17 -1.10 10.61 22.32
CA PHE A 17 -1.36 9.19 22.71
C PHE A 17 -2.73 8.67 23.27
N ILE A 18 -3.14 7.49 22.73
CA ILE A 18 -4.06 6.39 23.15
C ILE A 18 -5.56 6.62 23.48
N THR A 19 -6.44 5.96 22.71
CA THR A 19 -7.51 4.97 23.08
C THR A 19 -8.81 5.10 22.26
N ARG A 20 -9.40 3.93 22.02
CA ARG A 20 -10.63 3.57 21.30
C ARG A 20 -11.87 4.22 21.91
N PHE A 21 -12.75 4.87 21.13
CA PHE A 21 -14.12 5.18 21.56
C PHE A 21 -15.16 5.12 20.43
N ILE A 22 -16.33 4.59 20.82
CA ILE A 22 -17.58 4.36 20.09
C ILE A 22 -18.40 5.65 20.05
N ASP A 23 -19.15 5.84 18.96
CA ASP A 23 -20.23 6.82 18.70
C ASP A 23 -20.36 8.02 19.64
N GLN A 24 -20.05 9.22 19.13
CA GLN A 24 -20.69 10.45 19.61
C GLN A 24 -21.13 11.34 18.44
N THR A 25 -22.40 11.69 18.49
CA THR A 25 -23.08 12.67 17.63
C THR A 25 -22.42 14.05 17.75
N LEU A 26 -21.81 14.52 16.65
CA LEU A 26 -21.21 15.86 16.55
C LEU A 26 -22.26 16.92 16.21
N SER A 27 -22.66 17.71 17.21
CA SER A 27 -23.40 18.97 17.03
C SER A 27 -22.47 20.17 17.26
N ASN A 28 -22.54 21.16 16.36
CA ASN A 28 -21.89 22.48 16.41
C ASN A 28 -20.48 22.60 15.80
N ILE A 29 -20.39 22.56 14.46
CA ILE A 29 -19.26 23.06 13.69
C ILE A 29 -19.66 24.41 13.10
N SER A 30 -18.90 25.47 13.37
CA SER A 30 -19.09 26.79 12.76
C SER A 30 -17.87 27.16 11.91
N CYS A 31 -18.11 27.84 10.79
CA CYS A 31 -17.07 28.29 9.89
C CYS A 31 -16.94 29.81 10.01
N MET A 32 -15.84 30.30 10.57
CA MET A 32 -15.59 31.72 10.77
C MET A 32 -14.20 32.07 10.21
N GLN A 33 -14.14 33.05 9.31
CA GLN A 33 -12.92 33.43 8.59
C GLN A 33 -12.18 32.25 7.92
N CYS A 34 -12.94 31.24 7.51
CA CYS A 34 -12.47 30.02 6.83
C CYS A 34 -11.48 29.18 7.65
N THR A 35 -11.55 29.31 8.97
CA THR A 35 -11.00 28.35 9.94
C THR A 35 -12.14 27.48 10.44
N CYS A 36 -11.96 26.15 10.42
CA CYS A 36 -12.90 25.24 11.05
C CYS A 36 -12.49 25.07 12.53
N THR A 37 -13.37 25.39 13.47
CA THR A 37 -13.10 25.20 14.91
C THR A 37 -14.06 24.16 15.45
N ALA A 38 -13.52 23.03 15.93
CA ALA A 38 -14.30 22.03 16.66
C ALA A 38 -14.26 22.39 18.15
N LEU A 39 -15.43 22.53 18.79
CA LEU A 39 -15.51 22.92 20.21
C LEU A 39 -15.35 21.74 21.18
N ILE A 40 -15.27 20.49 20.71
CA ILE A 40 -15.22 19.30 21.55
C ILE A 40 -14.39 18.18 20.87
N ASN A 41 -13.60 17.46 21.66
CA ASN A 41 -12.65 16.40 21.29
C ASN A 41 -13.20 15.37 20.28
N SER A 42 -12.97 15.58 18.98
CA SER A 42 -13.24 14.58 17.94
C SER A 42 -12.04 14.43 17.01
N ALA A 43 -11.62 13.19 16.73
CA ALA A 43 -10.52 12.84 15.83
C ALA A 43 -10.89 12.87 14.33
N ILE A 44 -11.86 13.70 13.95
CA ILE A 44 -12.30 13.83 12.55
C ILE A 44 -11.69 15.11 11.98
N ALA A 45 -10.92 14.98 10.90
CA ALA A 45 -10.41 16.12 10.15
C ALA A 45 -11.51 16.73 9.28
N TRP A 46 -11.67 18.06 9.35
CA TRP A 46 -12.64 18.82 8.57
C TRP A 46 -11.92 19.85 7.71
N ASN A 47 -12.36 20.01 6.46
CA ASN A 47 -11.87 21.05 5.56
C ASN A 47 -12.99 22.07 5.27
N CYS A 48 -12.62 23.35 5.26
CA CYS A 48 -13.50 24.45 4.87
C CYS A 48 -12.92 25.07 3.59
N ILE A 49 -13.78 25.40 2.62
CA ILE A 49 -13.39 26.07 1.37
C ILE A 49 -14.09 27.43 1.26
N THR A 50 -13.44 28.40 0.64
CA THR A 50 -14.04 29.70 0.31
C THR A 50 -14.58 29.66 -1.12
N ILE A 51 -15.89 29.82 -1.28
CA ILE A 51 -16.53 29.98 -2.59
C ILE A 51 -17.28 31.32 -2.57
N ASN A 52 -16.98 32.21 -3.50
CA ASN A 52 -17.63 33.54 -3.63
C ASN A 52 -17.66 34.35 -2.31
N ASN A 53 -16.53 34.43 -1.60
CA ASN A 53 -16.41 35.09 -0.28
C ASN A 53 -17.30 34.52 0.83
N THR A 54 -17.87 33.33 0.64
CA THR A 54 -18.60 32.57 1.67
C THR A 54 -17.83 31.30 2.00
N CYS A 55 -17.60 31.04 3.29
CA CYS A 55 -16.94 29.79 3.70
C CYS A 55 -17.97 28.66 3.75
N GLN A 56 -17.67 27.55 3.09
CA GLN A 56 -18.50 26.34 3.08
C GLN A 56 -17.77 25.19 3.76
N LEU A 57 -18.50 24.44 4.59
CA LEU A 57 -17.99 23.23 5.24
C LEU A 57 -18.08 22.07 4.24
N ILE A 58 -16.95 21.44 3.94
CA ILE A 58 -16.94 20.18 3.20
C ILE A 58 -16.91 19.05 4.23
N LYS A 59 -18.02 18.36 4.41
CA LYS A 59 -18.03 17.09 5.15
C LYS A 59 -17.48 16.02 4.22
N ASN A 60 -16.51 15.23 4.69
CA ASN A 60 -16.33 13.79 4.44
C ASN A 60 -14.86 13.42 4.37
N TYR A 61 -14.38 12.67 5.37
CA TYR A 61 -13.38 11.63 5.17
C TYR A 61 -13.73 10.43 6.04
N SER A 62 -13.55 9.24 5.47
CA SER A 62 -13.67 7.94 6.12
C SER A 62 -12.26 7.43 6.43
N LEU A 63 -12.10 6.50 7.38
CA LEU A 63 -10.81 5.89 7.79
C LEU A 63 -10.04 5.17 6.65
N THR A 64 -10.53 5.21 5.41
CA THR A 64 -9.96 4.61 4.20
C THR A 64 -9.19 5.60 3.32
N ASP A 65 -9.19 6.90 3.66
CA ASP A 65 -8.50 7.92 2.87
C ASP A 65 -7.03 8.07 3.31
N ILE A 66 -6.09 7.72 2.41
CA ILE A 66 -4.65 7.67 2.70
C ILE A 66 -4.07 9.09 2.81
N GLY A 67 -3.71 9.49 4.03
CA GLY A 67 -2.87 10.66 4.31
C GLY A 67 -1.63 10.23 5.09
N ILE A 68 -0.45 10.55 4.58
CA ILE A 68 0.82 10.30 5.29
C ILE A 68 1.00 11.39 6.36
N MET A 69 0.78 11.02 7.63
CA MET A 69 1.21 11.81 8.78
C MET A 69 2.68 11.50 9.04
N THR A 70 3.60 12.41 8.68
CA THR A 70 4.98 12.37 9.19
C THR A 70 5.17 13.52 10.17
N ASN A 71 6.03 13.30 11.17
CA ASN A 71 6.15 14.07 12.41
C ASN A 71 6.53 15.55 12.31
N ASN A 72 6.47 16.22 11.14
CA ASN A 72 6.67 17.67 11.09
C ASN A 72 6.06 18.45 9.91
N TYR A 73 5.55 17.85 8.84
CA TYR A 73 4.88 18.59 7.75
C TYR A 73 3.85 17.72 7.02
N GLY A 74 2.62 18.21 6.84
CA GLY A 74 1.62 17.60 5.98
C GLY A 74 1.57 18.32 4.63
N ILE A 75 1.96 17.62 3.56
CA ILE A 75 1.77 18.07 2.17
C ILE A 75 0.64 17.23 1.58
N PHE A 76 -0.44 17.88 1.14
CA PHE A 76 -1.51 17.23 0.39
C PHE A 76 -1.25 17.39 -1.11
N PHE A 77 -1.28 16.28 -1.85
CA PHE A 77 -1.32 16.30 -3.31
C PHE A 77 -2.78 16.29 -3.77
N PHE A 78 -3.18 17.28 -4.54
CA PHE A 78 -4.39 17.17 -5.34
C PHE A 78 -4.06 16.33 -6.57
N GLN A 79 -4.81 15.26 -6.82
CA GLN A 79 -4.85 14.68 -8.15
C GLN A 79 -5.59 15.69 -9.05
N GLN A 80 -4.82 16.53 -9.73
CA GLN A 80 -5.34 17.51 -10.67
C GLN A 80 -5.74 16.75 -11.94
N LEU A 81 -7.04 16.53 -12.16
CA LEU A 81 -7.53 16.30 -13.53
C LEU A 81 -7.17 17.55 -14.36
N PRO A 82 -6.58 17.42 -15.55
CA PRO A 82 -6.12 18.58 -16.31
C PRO A 82 -7.33 19.31 -16.91
N LEU A 83 -7.77 20.40 -16.28
CA LEU A 83 -8.45 21.48 -16.97
C LEU A 83 -7.37 22.46 -17.43
N GLN A 84 -6.91 22.31 -18.68
CA GLN A 84 -6.16 23.37 -19.34
C GLN A 84 -7.14 24.46 -19.80
N LEU A 85 -7.06 25.63 -19.19
CA LEU A 85 -7.65 26.85 -19.73
C LEU A 85 -6.64 27.45 -20.71
N THR A 86 -6.93 27.38 -22.00
CA THR A 86 -6.20 28.15 -23.02
C THR A 86 -6.81 29.55 -23.12
N THR A 87 -6.02 30.57 -22.75
CA THR A 87 -6.32 31.96 -23.05
C THR A 87 -5.99 32.25 -24.51
N ASN A 88 -7.00 32.26 -25.37
CA ASN A 88 -6.84 32.75 -26.74
C ASN A 88 -7.29 34.21 -26.84
N GLN A 89 -6.31 35.07 -27.15
CA GLN A 89 -6.39 36.31 -27.93
C GLN A 89 -7.38 37.38 -27.41
N ILE A 90 -6.84 38.37 -26.70
CA ILE A 90 -7.49 39.68 -26.57
C ILE A 90 -7.07 40.49 -27.79
N ASN A 91 -8.00 40.74 -28.72
CA ASN A 91 -7.92 41.87 -29.64
C ASN A 91 -9.17 42.73 -29.42
N GLU A 92 -8.95 44.04 -29.35
CA GLU A 92 -9.93 45.06 -29.02
C GLU A 92 -11.08 45.20 -30.04
N GLU A 93 -12.18 45.78 -29.53
CA GLU A 93 -13.33 46.40 -30.20
C GLU A 93 -14.28 45.50 -31.01
N THR A 94 -15.46 45.21 -30.44
CA THR A 94 -16.77 45.48 -31.07
C THR A 94 -17.91 45.32 -30.05
N THR A 95 -18.89 46.23 -30.11
CA THR A 95 -20.03 46.36 -29.19
C THR A 95 -21.23 45.50 -29.59
N ASN A 96 -21.19 44.19 -29.31
CA ASN A 96 -22.39 43.34 -29.32
C ASN A 96 -22.24 42.17 -28.34
N PRO A 97 -23.35 41.66 -27.74
CA PRO A 97 -23.29 40.52 -26.83
C PRO A 97 -22.81 39.27 -27.59
N ILE A 98 -21.68 38.71 -27.14
CA ILE A 98 -21.12 37.46 -27.65
C ILE A 98 -21.92 36.31 -27.04
N ASP A 99 -22.65 35.55 -27.86
CA ASP A 99 -23.17 34.25 -27.47
C ASP A 99 -22.00 33.28 -27.29
N ILE A 100 -21.70 32.92 -26.04
CA ILE A 100 -20.72 31.89 -25.72
C ILE A 100 -21.39 30.53 -25.97
N ILE A 101 -21.17 29.97 -27.16
CA ILE A 101 -21.52 28.57 -27.43
C ILE A 101 -20.45 27.70 -26.77
N ALA A 102 -20.77 27.15 -25.59
CA ALA A 102 -19.96 26.11 -24.97
C ALA A 102 -20.07 24.82 -25.78
N THR A 103 -19.08 24.53 -26.62
CA THR A 103 -18.94 23.22 -27.25
C THR A 103 -18.32 22.26 -26.24
N THR A 104 -19.09 21.28 -25.78
CA THR A 104 -18.57 20.16 -25.01
C THR A 104 -17.82 19.22 -25.95
N GLU A 105 -16.49 19.36 -26.05
CA GLU A 105 -15.66 18.30 -26.62
C GLU A 105 -15.55 17.17 -25.59
N THR A 106 -16.17 16.03 -25.89
CA THR A 106 -15.92 14.79 -25.19
C THR A 106 -14.50 14.33 -25.52
N ILE A 107 -13.54 14.59 -24.65
CA ILE A 107 -12.22 13.97 -24.75
C ILE A 107 -12.43 12.47 -24.48
N PRO A 108 -12.14 11.57 -25.44
CA PRO A 108 -12.22 10.15 -25.16
C PRO A 108 -11.23 9.83 -24.05
N LEU A 109 -11.73 9.25 -22.95
CA LEU A 109 -10.89 8.72 -21.88
C LEU A 109 -10.04 7.58 -22.47
N SER A 110 -8.77 7.87 -22.77
CA SER A 110 -7.80 6.85 -23.14
C SER A 110 -7.45 6.06 -21.89
N THR A 111 -8.23 5.03 -21.58
CA THR A 111 -7.86 4.01 -20.60
C THR A 111 -6.82 3.08 -21.23
N THR A 112 -5.55 3.47 -21.24
CA THR A 112 -4.47 2.50 -21.39
C THR A 112 -4.50 1.60 -20.17
N ILE A 113 -4.97 0.36 -20.35
CA ILE A 113 -4.84 -0.69 -19.33
C ILE A 113 -3.34 -0.98 -19.24
N GLU A 114 -2.71 -0.54 -18.16
CA GLU A 114 -1.34 -0.91 -17.85
C GLU A 114 -1.33 -2.40 -17.50
N THR A 115 -0.93 -3.24 -18.46
CA THR A 115 -0.74 -4.67 -18.22
C THR A 115 0.54 -4.86 -17.44
N LEU A 116 0.42 -5.21 -16.16
CA LEU A 116 1.60 -5.51 -15.33
C LEU A 116 2.21 -6.84 -15.76
N SER A 117 3.53 -6.86 -15.86
CA SER A 117 4.31 -8.05 -16.20
C SER A 117 4.96 -8.64 -14.96
N ARG A 118 5.26 -9.94 -14.96
CA ARG A 118 5.95 -10.57 -13.83
C ARG A 118 7.40 -10.06 -13.78
N LEU A 119 7.83 -9.54 -12.63
CA LEU A 119 9.19 -9.09 -12.40
C LEU A 119 10.14 -10.22 -12.00
N THR A 120 9.61 -11.23 -11.29
CA THR A 120 10.38 -12.41 -10.85
C THR A 120 10.25 -13.57 -11.82
N HIS A 121 11.32 -14.36 -11.93
CA HIS A 121 11.40 -15.56 -12.76
C HIS A 121 11.65 -16.79 -11.89
N PRO A 122 11.28 -18.00 -12.33
CA PRO A 122 11.49 -19.24 -11.58
C PRO A 122 12.90 -19.49 -11.06
N ASN A 123 13.91 -18.95 -11.74
CA ASN A 123 15.31 -19.17 -11.40
C ASN A 123 15.96 -17.98 -10.69
N ASP A 124 15.18 -16.93 -10.35
CA ASP A 124 15.72 -15.83 -9.57
C ASP A 124 16.08 -16.34 -8.17
N ALA A 125 17.29 -16.04 -7.71
CA ALA A 125 17.71 -16.41 -6.38
C ALA A 125 16.94 -15.58 -5.35
N ILE A 126 16.18 -16.25 -4.49
CA ILE A 126 15.52 -15.63 -3.34
C ILE A 126 16.00 -16.26 -2.05
N PHE A 127 16.04 -15.43 -1.02
CA PHE A 127 16.58 -15.79 0.29
C PHE A 127 15.50 -15.63 1.33
N GLY A 128 15.25 -16.69 2.07
CA GLY A 128 14.27 -16.71 3.15
C GLY A 128 14.73 -15.81 4.28
N ILE A 129 13.77 -15.13 4.91
CA ILE A 129 14.01 -14.30 6.09
C ILE A 129 12.93 -14.52 7.13
N CYS A 130 13.29 -14.27 8.38
CA CYS A 130 12.40 -14.31 9.53
C CYS A 130 12.71 -13.16 10.50
N ASP A 131 11.89 -13.05 11.54
CA ASP A 131 12.04 -12.05 12.62
C ASP A 131 12.22 -10.63 12.06
N THR A 132 11.49 -10.32 10.99
CA THR A 132 11.66 -9.09 10.23
C THR A 132 10.41 -8.21 10.33
N ILE A 133 10.62 -6.94 10.64
CA ILE A 133 9.59 -5.89 10.58
C ILE A 133 9.95 -4.86 9.50
N VAL A 134 8.99 -4.01 9.15
CA VAL A 134 9.21 -2.87 8.23
C VAL A 134 10.36 -2.00 8.73
N GLY A 135 11.33 -1.72 7.85
CA GLY A 135 12.55 -0.97 8.14
C GLY A 135 13.51 -1.67 9.12
N GLY A 136 13.21 -2.89 9.54
CA GLY A 136 14.00 -3.69 10.47
C GLY A 136 14.96 -4.65 9.77
N ASP A 137 16.02 -5.01 10.49
CA ASP A 137 16.98 -6.02 10.05
C ASP A 137 16.29 -7.39 9.88
N SER A 138 16.87 -8.23 9.03
CA SER A 138 16.38 -9.58 8.78
C SER A 138 17.33 -10.63 9.30
N THR A 139 16.78 -11.67 9.91
CA THR A 139 17.49 -12.91 10.20
C THR A 139 17.34 -13.86 9.00
N PRO A 140 18.45 -14.42 8.46
CA PRO A 140 18.39 -15.41 7.39
C PRO A 140 17.58 -16.65 7.79
N SER A 141 16.80 -17.18 6.87
CA SER A 141 15.87 -18.31 7.07
C SER A 141 16.04 -19.36 5.97
N ASP A 142 17.28 -19.68 5.64
CA ASP A 142 17.66 -20.56 4.52
C ASP A 142 17.99 -22.01 4.96
N ILE A 143 17.58 -22.40 6.17
CA ILE A 143 17.87 -23.71 6.74
C ILE A 143 16.62 -24.60 6.69
N SER A 144 16.77 -25.76 6.04
CA SER A 144 15.79 -26.86 6.13
C SER A 144 15.81 -27.48 7.52
N GLY A 145 14.64 -27.67 8.14
CA GLY A 145 14.54 -28.42 9.39
C GLY A 145 13.21 -28.23 10.10
N SER A 146 13.24 -28.18 11.43
CA SER A 146 12.04 -28.12 12.27
C SER A 146 12.06 -27.00 13.31
N ASN A 147 13.11 -26.16 13.30
CA ASN A 147 13.35 -25.14 14.32
C ASN A 147 12.77 -23.77 13.92
N GLN A 148 12.88 -22.81 14.83
CA GLN A 148 12.63 -21.39 14.55
C GLN A 148 13.40 -20.93 13.30
N CYS A 149 12.77 -20.11 12.46
CA CYS A 149 13.36 -19.59 11.22
C CYS A 149 13.84 -20.66 10.24
N ASN A 150 13.35 -21.89 10.36
CA ASN A 150 13.55 -22.91 9.34
C ASN A 150 12.31 -22.99 8.45
N PHE A 151 12.50 -23.69 7.33
CA PHE A 151 11.43 -24.17 6.47
C PHE A 151 11.35 -25.70 6.52
N TYR A 152 10.21 -26.26 6.14
CA TYR A 152 10.03 -27.70 6.10
C TYR A 152 10.89 -28.32 4.97
N PRO A 153 11.52 -29.50 5.15
CA PRO A 153 12.33 -30.11 4.11
C PRO A 153 11.63 -30.24 2.76
N GLY A 154 12.21 -29.65 1.71
CA GLY A 154 11.65 -29.61 0.36
C GLY A 154 10.72 -28.42 0.08
N GLU A 155 10.41 -27.60 1.09
CA GLU A 155 9.53 -26.43 1.00
C GLU A 155 10.33 -25.13 1.15
N MET A 156 11.39 -25.00 0.36
CA MET A 156 12.42 -23.95 0.48
C MET A 156 11.97 -22.59 -0.08
N PRO A 157 12.67 -21.48 0.22
CA PRO A 157 12.33 -20.15 -0.29
C PRO A 157 12.11 -20.12 -1.79
N ALA A 158 12.98 -20.77 -2.59
CA ALA A 158 12.89 -20.79 -4.05
C ALA A 158 11.52 -21.26 -4.59
N ASN A 159 10.82 -22.14 -3.85
CA ASN A 159 9.49 -22.60 -4.22
C ASN A 159 8.43 -21.48 -4.20
N ALA A 160 8.73 -20.31 -3.62
CA ALA A 160 7.80 -19.19 -3.60
C ALA A 160 7.63 -18.51 -4.98
N ILE A 161 8.52 -18.77 -5.94
CA ILE A 161 8.48 -18.11 -7.25
C ILE A 161 8.82 -19.07 -8.40
N ASP A 162 8.85 -20.38 -8.20
CA ASP A 162 9.36 -21.37 -9.16
C ASP A 162 8.40 -21.66 -10.33
N ASN A 163 7.22 -21.04 -10.31
CA ASN A 163 6.12 -21.25 -11.25
C ASN A 163 5.65 -22.71 -11.28
N ASP A 164 5.71 -23.39 -10.14
CA ASP A 164 5.15 -24.72 -9.91
C ASP A 164 4.12 -24.67 -8.78
N GLU A 165 2.83 -24.75 -9.14
CA GLU A 165 1.76 -24.72 -8.14
C GLU A 165 1.82 -25.88 -7.14
N LEU A 166 2.50 -26.99 -7.47
CA LEU A 166 2.56 -28.17 -6.61
C LEU A 166 3.64 -28.08 -5.55
N THR A 167 4.62 -27.18 -5.69
CA THR A 167 5.59 -26.87 -4.65
C THR A 167 5.03 -25.78 -3.74
N LYS A 168 5.69 -25.55 -2.61
CA LYS A 168 5.36 -24.43 -1.71
C LYS A 168 6.56 -24.02 -0.89
N TYR A 169 6.55 -22.77 -0.46
CA TYR A 169 7.45 -22.28 0.57
C TYR A 169 6.73 -22.32 1.92
N THR A 170 7.41 -22.82 2.96
CA THR A 170 6.98 -22.66 4.35
C THR A 170 8.00 -21.93 5.19
N ASN A 171 7.53 -21.22 6.22
CA ASN A 171 8.42 -20.64 7.22
C ASN A 171 7.80 -20.76 8.61
N PHE A 172 8.54 -21.36 9.55
CA PHE A 172 8.06 -21.52 10.93
C PHE A 172 8.16 -20.21 11.74
N GLY A 173 8.88 -19.20 11.25
CA GLY A 173 9.03 -17.90 11.90
C GLY A 173 9.50 -18.05 13.34
N ASN A 174 8.71 -17.56 14.30
CA ASN A 174 9.02 -17.56 15.73
C ASN A 174 8.72 -18.88 16.48
N GLY A 175 8.49 -20.01 15.79
CA GLY A 175 8.21 -21.30 16.42
C GLY A 175 8.85 -22.50 15.73
N THR A 176 8.55 -23.70 16.20
CA THR A 176 9.03 -24.97 15.63
C THR A 176 7.88 -25.73 14.97
N ILE A 177 8.16 -26.82 14.26
CA ILE A 177 7.11 -27.65 13.64
C ILE A 177 6.06 -28.20 14.64
N SER A 178 6.41 -28.29 15.93
CA SER A 178 5.53 -28.78 17.00
C SER A 178 4.74 -27.69 17.70
N THR A 179 4.98 -26.42 17.37
CA THR A 179 4.28 -25.27 17.93
C THR A 179 3.21 -24.83 16.93
N SER A 180 2.05 -24.40 17.42
CA SER A 180 1.02 -23.76 16.61
C SER A 180 0.52 -22.52 17.32
N SER A 181 0.56 -21.37 16.66
CA SER A 181 0.03 -20.11 17.17
C SER A 181 -0.55 -19.26 16.03
N GLU A 182 -1.19 -18.15 16.38
CA GLU A 182 -1.70 -17.17 15.41
C GLU A 182 -0.56 -16.36 14.77
N THR A 183 0.59 -16.28 15.43
CA THR A 183 1.74 -15.47 14.98
C THR A 183 2.86 -16.29 14.37
N GLN A 184 2.76 -17.61 14.38
CA GLN A 184 3.82 -18.48 13.88
C GLN A 184 3.96 -18.42 12.36
N GLY A 185 5.17 -18.13 11.88
CA GLY A 185 5.42 -17.81 10.48
C GLY A 185 5.08 -16.37 10.09
N CYS A 186 4.47 -15.56 10.97
CA CYS A 186 4.41 -14.11 10.74
C CYS A 186 5.81 -13.49 10.89
N TYR A 187 6.01 -12.33 10.27
CA TYR A 187 7.29 -11.62 10.17
C TYR A 187 8.35 -12.43 9.42
N THR A 188 7.90 -13.24 8.47
CA THR A 188 8.74 -14.04 7.57
C THR A 188 8.44 -13.70 6.12
N GLY A 189 9.32 -14.13 5.22
CA GLY A 189 9.12 -14.03 3.79
C GLY A 189 10.44 -14.22 3.08
N PHE A 190 10.69 -13.42 2.06
CA PHE A 190 11.94 -13.47 1.32
C PHE A 190 12.33 -12.10 0.78
N TYR A 191 13.59 -11.95 0.43
CA TYR A 191 14.02 -10.89 -0.49
C TYR A 191 14.53 -11.49 -1.79
N VAL A 192 14.41 -10.70 -2.85
CA VAL A 192 14.87 -11.01 -4.21
C VAL A 192 15.62 -9.81 -4.76
N THR A 193 16.75 -10.09 -5.41
CA THR A 193 17.39 -9.13 -6.30
C THR A 193 16.92 -9.44 -7.71
N LEU A 194 16.32 -8.46 -8.38
CA LEU A 194 15.86 -8.65 -9.75
C LEU A 194 17.06 -8.93 -10.65
N SER A 195 16.95 -9.95 -11.51
CA SER A 195 17.98 -10.29 -12.49
C SER A 195 18.12 -9.25 -13.61
N ASN A 196 17.09 -8.42 -13.79
CA ASN A 196 17.04 -7.33 -14.76
C ASN A 196 17.47 -5.98 -14.16
N SER A 197 17.35 -4.90 -14.96
CA SER A 197 17.51 -3.52 -14.48
C SER A 197 16.50 -3.20 -13.36
N PRO A 198 16.79 -2.19 -12.50
CA PRO A 198 15.83 -1.71 -11.51
C PRO A 198 14.46 -1.50 -12.17
N SER A 199 13.43 -2.10 -11.57
CA SER A 199 12.07 -2.09 -12.12
C SER A 199 11.10 -1.59 -11.06
N VAL A 200 9.94 -1.07 -11.47
CA VAL A 200 8.91 -0.55 -10.54
C VAL A 200 7.94 -1.67 -10.21
N LEU A 201 7.95 -2.17 -8.97
CA LEU A 201 6.94 -3.12 -8.52
C LEU A 201 5.62 -2.40 -8.24
N LYS A 202 4.52 -2.85 -8.84
CA LYS A 202 3.18 -2.27 -8.75
C LYS A 202 2.10 -3.24 -8.28
N GLY A 203 2.42 -4.53 -8.15
CA GLY A 203 1.44 -5.50 -7.70
C GLY A 203 2.04 -6.79 -7.17
N VAL A 204 1.18 -7.56 -6.50
CA VAL A 204 1.49 -8.86 -5.93
C VAL A 204 0.27 -9.77 -6.00
N GLN A 205 0.47 -11.06 -6.23
CA GLN A 205 -0.58 -12.07 -6.12
C GLN A 205 0.00 -13.33 -5.52
N PHE A 206 -0.77 -13.99 -4.65
CA PHE A 206 -0.38 -15.26 -4.08
C PHE A 206 -1.15 -16.43 -4.70
N ARG A 207 -0.51 -17.60 -4.74
CA ARG A 207 -1.19 -18.89 -4.88
C ARG A 207 -1.12 -19.65 -3.57
N THR A 208 -2.22 -20.25 -3.18
CA THR A 208 -2.32 -21.00 -1.93
C THR A 208 -1.56 -22.33 -1.98
N GLY A 209 -0.98 -22.73 -0.85
CA GLY A 209 -0.36 -24.05 -0.69
C GLY A 209 -1.39 -25.19 -0.57
N ASN A 210 -0.90 -26.42 -0.46
CA ASN A 210 -1.70 -27.63 -0.66
C ASN A 210 -2.55 -28.13 0.52
N ASP A 211 -2.19 -27.85 1.78
CA ASP A 211 -2.60 -28.71 2.91
C ASP A 211 -3.34 -28.02 4.06
N ASN A 212 -3.17 -26.73 4.33
CA ASN A 212 -3.84 -26.08 5.46
C ASN A 212 -4.10 -24.57 5.22
N PRO A 213 -5.38 -24.14 5.10
CA PRO A 213 -5.73 -22.75 4.84
C PRO A 213 -5.41 -21.80 6.01
N ASN A 214 -5.25 -22.31 7.24
CA ASN A 214 -4.90 -21.48 8.40
C ASN A 214 -3.51 -20.84 8.28
N ARG A 215 -2.66 -21.38 7.40
CA ARG A 215 -1.29 -20.93 7.16
C ARG A 215 -1.17 -19.96 5.99
N ASP A 216 -2.28 -19.65 5.32
CA ASP A 216 -2.28 -18.68 4.23
C ASP A 216 -1.91 -17.29 4.77
N PRO A 217 -1.05 -16.53 4.08
CA PRO A 217 -0.77 -15.15 4.43
C PRO A 217 -2.01 -14.29 4.23
N ILE A 218 -2.38 -13.44 5.19
CA ILE A 218 -3.54 -12.53 5.08
C ILE A 218 -3.11 -11.11 4.83
N THR A 219 -2.15 -10.61 5.62
CA THR A 219 -1.55 -9.30 5.38
C THR A 219 -0.07 -9.43 5.12
N ILE A 220 0.44 -8.53 4.29
CA ILE A 220 1.83 -8.47 3.89
C ILE A 220 2.35 -7.03 3.93
N THR A 221 3.67 -6.91 3.92
CA THR A 221 4.36 -5.67 3.55
C THR A 221 5.33 -5.95 2.43
N ILE A 222 5.54 -4.97 1.56
CA ILE A 222 6.58 -5.00 0.54
C ILE A 222 7.43 -3.75 0.64
N GLU A 223 8.74 -3.94 0.60
CA GLU A 223 9.73 -2.89 0.64
C GLU A 223 10.68 -3.01 -0.56
N GLY A 224 11.23 -1.88 -1.00
CA GLY A 224 12.24 -1.82 -2.05
C GLY A 224 13.55 -1.23 -1.54
N THR A 225 14.67 -1.66 -2.12
CA THR A 225 15.99 -1.07 -1.87
C THR A 225 16.86 -1.08 -3.11
N ASN A 226 17.79 -0.11 -3.17
CA ASN A 226 18.91 -0.08 -4.11
C ASN A 226 20.25 -0.36 -3.41
N SER A 227 20.22 -0.72 -2.13
CA SER A 227 21.39 -1.13 -1.34
C SER A 227 21.83 -2.55 -1.71
N THR A 228 23.11 -2.85 -1.51
CA THR A 228 23.64 -4.22 -1.58
C THR A 228 23.60 -4.94 -0.23
N LEU A 229 23.33 -4.22 0.87
CA LEU A 229 23.23 -4.78 2.23
C LEU A 229 21.79 -5.22 2.54
N LEU A 230 21.39 -6.37 1.98
CA LEU A 230 19.99 -6.79 1.95
C LEU A 230 19.42 -7.27 3.30
N THR A 231 20.26 -7.58 4.28
CA THR A 231 19.81 -7.93 5.65
C THR A 231 19.66 -6.73 6.58
N ILE A 232 20.06 -5.52 6.15
CA ILE A 232 20.02 -4.31 6.98
C ILE A 232 18.77 -3.50 6.67
N GLY A 233 17.91 -3.36 7.68
CA GLY A 233 16.57 -2.81 7.61
C GLY A 233 16.48 -1.37 7.16
N ASN A 234 17.42 -0.54 7.62
CA ASN A 234 17.37 0.92 7.39
C ASN A 234 17.50 1.34 5.92
N SER A 235 17.85 0.40 5.03
CA SER A 235 17.99 0.63 3.60
C SER A 235 16.72 0.27 2.80
N TRP A 236 15.73 -0.34 3.45
CA TRP A 236 14.45 -0.74 2.87
C TRP A 236 13.42 0.38 3.01
N ILE A 237 12.70 0.66 1.93
CA ILE A 237 11.65 1.67 1.87
C ILE A 237 10.31 0.96 1.67
N LEU A 238 9.35 1.20 2.56
CA LEU A 238 8.00 0.65 2.46
C LEU A 238 7.29 1.13 1.20
N ILE A 239 6.75 0.18 0.43
CA ILE A 239 5.99 0.41 -0.80
C ILE A 239 4.52 0.04 -0.58
N TYR A 240 4.29 -1.07 0.12
CA TYR A 240 2.95 -1.63 0.32
C TYR A 240 2.80 -2.21 1.71
N SER A 241 1.64 -1.99 2.32
CA SER A 241 1.21 -2.63 3.57
C SER A 241 -0.30 -2.84 3.47
N GLY A 242 -0.74 -4.10 3.48
CA GLY A 242 -2.15 -4.41 3.24
C GLY A 242 -2.42 -5.88 3.06
N SER A 243 -3.56 -6.19 2.42
CA SER A 243 -3.98 -7.55 2.11
C SER A 243 -2.97 -8.27 1.21
N SER A 244 -2.88 -9.59 1.33
CA SER A 244 -2.19 -10.50 0.39
C SER A 244 -3.06 -10.86 -0.82
N GLY A 245 -4.37 -10.59 -0.76
CA GLY A 245 -5.37 -11.11 -1.69
C GLY A 245 -6.00 -12.43 -1.27
N LEU A 246 -5.63 -12.99 -0.12
CA LEU A 246 -6.18 -14.24 0.43
C LEU A 246 -7.10 -14.00 1.63
N ASP A 247 -7.73 -12.82 1.74
CA ASP A 247 -8.67 -12.51 2.83
C ASP A 247 -9.76 -13.58 2.95
N ASN A 248 -10.29 -14.00 1.81
CA ASN A 248 -11.13 -15.19 1.67
C ASN A 248 -10.27 -16.37 1.20
N ASP A 249 -10.59 -17.58 1.65
CA ASP A 249 -9.91 -18.80 1.20
C ASP A 249 -10.37 -19.14 -0.23
N PRO A 250 -9.47 -19.09 -1.25
CA PRO A 250 -9.81 -19.46 -2.62
C PRO A 250 -9.77 -20.98 -2.85
N GLU A 251 -9.60 -21.80 -1.81
CA GLU A 251 -9.23 -23.22 -1.85
C GLU A 251 -7.72 -23.44 -2.09
N ARG A 252 -7.30 -24.68 -2.35
CA ARG A 252 -5.88 -25.08 -2.39
C ARG A 252 -5.36 -25.07 -3.82
N TYR A 253 -4.11 -24.65 -3.99
CA TYR A 253 -3.50 -24.42 -5.31
C TYR A 253 -4.18 -23.32 -6.12
N GLU A 254 -4.99 -22.48 -5.49
CA GLU A 254 -5.79 -21.47 -6.17
C GLU A 254 -5.18 -20.07 -6.02
N LEU A 255 -5.44 -19.22 -7.02
CA LEU A 255 -4.97 -17.84 -7.03
C LEU A 255 -5.83 -16.97 -6.11
N GLY A 256 -5.16 -16.17 -5.29
CA GLY A 256 -5.78 -15.06 -4.58
C GLY A 256 -6.09 -13.87 -5.49
N VAL A 257 -6.77 -12.86 -4.93
CA VAL A 257 -7.02 -11.60 -5.63
C VAL A 257 -5.71 -10.83 -5.79
N GLN A 258 -5.33 -10.47 -7.02
CA GLN A 258 -4.16 -9.64 -7.25
C GLN A 258 -4.32 -8.28 -6.57
N GLN A 259 -3.31 -7.89 -5.79
CA GLN A 259 -3.23 -6.59 -5.13
C GLN A 259 -2.37 -5.66 -5.98
N THR A 260 -2.86 -4.45 -6.24
CA THR A 260 -2.13 -3.42 -6.98
C THR A 260 -1.94 -2.18 -6.11
N PHE A 261 -0.78 -1.55 -6.22
CA PHE A 261 -0.41 -0.39 -5.41
C PHE A 261 0.40 0.61 -6.24
N ASN A 262 0.32 1.88 -5.81
CA ASN A 262 0.96 2.98 -6.53
C ASN A 262 2.41 3.18 -6.07
N ASN A 263 3.32 2.48 -6.71
CA ASN A 263 4.76 2.74 -6.62
C ASN A 263 5.23 3.45 -7.88
N THR A 264 6.08 4.45 -7.72
CA THR A 264 6.69 5.20 -8.84
C THR A 264 8.22 5.10 -8.84
N ILE A 265 8.81 4.40 -7.86
CA ILE A 265 10.26 4.29 -7.69
C ILE A 265 10.70 2.88 -8.09
N ALA A 266 11.70 2.82 -8.95
CA ALA A 266 12.35 1.57 -9.33
C ALA A 266 13.41 1.16 -8.31
N TYR A 267 13.43 -0.12 -7.97
CA TYR A 267 14.40 -0.71 -7.05
C TYR A 267 15.08 -1.92 -7.69
N THR A 268 16.33 -2.19 -7.29
CA THR A 268 17.04 -3.42 -7.68
C THR A 268 16.56 -4.63 -6.91
N SER A 269 16.13 -4.43 -5.67
CA SER A 269 15.74 -5.52 -4.78
C SER A 269 14.42 -5.22 -4.08
N TYR A 270 13.66 -6.29 -3.83
CA TYR A 270 12.38 -6.25 -3.14
C TYR A 270 12.36 -7.27 -2.01
N ARG A 271 11.72 -6.92 -0.90
CA ARG A 271 11.49 -7.80 0.23
C ARG A 271 10.02 -7.87 0.54
N LEU A 272 9.48 -9.08 0.55
CA LEU A 272 8.10 -9.37 0.92
C LEU A 272 8.09 -9.99 2.30
N LEU A 273 7.20 -9.49 3.16
CA LEU A 273 6.98 -10.03 4.50
C LEU A 273 5.51 -10.34 4.70
N VAL A 274 5.22 -11.48 5.29
CA VAL A 274 3.89 -11.84 5.80
C VAL A 274 3.75 -11.31 7.21
N THR A 275 2.79 -10.42 7.45
CA THR A 275 2.58 -9.78 8.75
C THR A 275 1.48 -10.45 9.57
N THR A 276 0.49 -11.07 8.92
CA THR A 276 -0.51 -11.92 9.56
C THR A 276 -0.87 -13.11 8.67
N LYS A 277 -1.45 -14.14 9.28
CA LYS A 277 -1.95 -15.34 8.60
C LYS A 277 -3.35 -15.68 9.10
N ARG A 278 -4.04 -16.56 8.37
CA ARG A 278 -5.49 -16.78 8.54
C ARG A 278 -5.88 -17.20 9.96
N ALA A 279 -5.18 -18.17 10.55
CA ALA A 279 -5.51 -18.67 11.87
C ALA A 279 -4.35 -19.47 12.49
N LEU A 280 -4.65 -20.25 13.54
CA LEU A 280 -3.72 -21.16 14.20
C LEU A 280 -3.08 -22.15 13.22
N GLY A 281 -1.75 -22.19 13.24
CA GLY A 281 -0.96 -23.11 12.42
C GLY A 281 0.52 -22.99 12.75
N VAL A 282 1.29 -23.96 12.29
CA VAL A 282 2.72 -24.11 12.63
C VAL A 282 3.66 -23.26 11.76
N ALA A 283 3.14 -22.63 10.72
CA ALA A 283 3.92 -21.86 9.74
C ALA A 283 3.03 -20.90 8.98
N VAL A 284 3.65 -20.08 8.13
CA VAL A 284 3.02 -19.54 6.93
C VAL A 284 3.37 -20.42 5.73
N GLN A 285 2.47 -20.49 4.75
CA GLN A 285 2.73 -21.20 3.50
C GLN A 285 2.07 -20.55 2.28
N TYR A 286 2.69 -20.73 1.13
CA TYR A 286 2.13 -20.37 -0.17
C TYR A 286 2.91 -21.08 -1.27
N SER A 287 2.22 -21.42 -2.36
CA SER A 287 2.83 -22.03 -3.54
C SER A 287 3.52 -21.00 -4.40
N GLU A 288 2.94 -19.81 -4.55
CA GLU A 288 3.55 -18.75 -5.36
C GLU A 288 3.33 -17.38 -4.73
N ALA A 289 4.28 -16.48 -4.97
CA ALA A 289 4.21 -15.05 -4.75
C ALA A 289 4.65 -14.35 -6.04
N PHE A 290 3.68 -14.02 -6.90
CA PHE A 290 3.91 -13.29 -8.13
C PHE A 290 4.13 -11.81 -7.82
N LEU A 291 5.24 -11.26 -8.28
CA LEU A 291 5.57 -9.84 -8.18
C LEU A 291 5.41 -9.18 -9.55
N PHE A 292 4.62 -8.11 -9.66
CA PHE A 292 4.25 -7.50 -10.94
C PHE A 292 4.68 -6.04 -11.06
N GLY A 293 5.09 -5.61 -12.25
CA GLY A 293 5.54 -4.25 -12.55
C GLY A 293 5.50 -3.88 -14.02
#